data_AF-A0AA39RIE7-F1
#
_entry.id   AF-A0AA39RIE7-F1
#
_cell.length_a   1.000
_cell.length_b   1.000
_cell.length_c   1.000
_cell.angle_alpha   90.00
_cell.angle_beta   90.00
_cell.angle_gamma   90.00
#
_symmetry.space_group_name_H-M   'P 1'
#
loop_
_entity.id
_entity.type
_entity.pdbx_description
1 polymer ?
#
loop_
_entity_poly.entity_id
_entity_poly.type
_entity_poly.pdbx_seq_one_letter_code
_entity_poly.pdbx_strand_id
1 'polypeptide(L)'
;MMKSGLYEPVPTCWCYNQDDPVFNPATSASASYIVVPCGSPACDALLLNDRRCHAGKCGYKVNYADGSYTKGTLMLEALTFGQMRIQNMAMGCGHNNQGSFNVIAGLLGLGGGRMSFVNQIPKTGGAFSYCLPSYSILSPGWLRFGRGLGGAFPVGVAWASLVYNPRALNFYYVGLLGLGVGVLAYPYLKTFFG
;
A
#
# COMPACT_ATOMS: atom_id res chain seq x y z
N MET A 1 19.25 3.23 6.00
CA MET A 1 19.87 2.91 7.31
C MET A 1 18.97 3.47 8.40
N MET A 2 18.20 2.61 9.07
CA MET A 2 17.52 2.95 10.32
C MET A 2 18.04 1.96 11.37
N LYS A 3 18.80 2.47 12.35
CA LYS A 3 19.25 1.74 13.54
C LYS A 3 18.59 2.40 14.74
N SER A 4 17.77 1.64 15.45
CA SER A 4 17.45 1.85 16.87
C SER A 4 17.23 0.47 17.46
N GLY A 5 18.07 0.12 18.43
CA GLY A 5 18.25 -1.23 18.91
C GLY A 5 17.29 -1.69 20.01
N LEU A 6 17.78 -2.73 20.69
CA LEU A 6 17.21 -3.55 21.75
C LEU A 6 16.34 -4.73 21.27
N TYR A 7 17.01 -5.88 21.23
CA TYR A 7 16.43 -7.22 21.11
C TYR A 7 15.83 -7.62 22.46
N GLU A 8 14.51 -7.52 22.61
CA GLU A 8 13.73 -8.22 23.63
C GLU A 8 12.36 -8.63 23.05
N PRO A 9 11.75 -9.71 23.56
CA PRO A 9 10.78 -10.50 22.82
C PRO A 9 9.47 -9.74 22.57
N VAL A 10 9.22 -9.43 21.29
CA VAL A 10 7.93 -8.94 20.78
C VAL A 10 6.85 -9.98 21.14
N PRO A 11 5.61 -9.57 21.53
CA PRO A 11 4.51 -10.51 21.65
C PRO A 11 4.40 -11.29 20.35
N THR A 12 4.63 -12.61 20.41
CA THR A 12 4.85 -13.53 19.30
C THR A 12 4.15 -13.12 18.00
N CYS A 13 4.88 -12.40 17.14
CA CYS A 13 4.48 -12.13 15.77
C CYS A 13 4.60 -13.45 15.01
N TRP A 14 3.50 -13.98 14.47
CA TRP A 14 3.53 -15.14 13.59
C TRP A 14 3.89 -14.68 12.18
N CYS A 15 5.14 -14.27 12.01
CA CYS A 15 5.59 -13.45 10.89
C CYS A 15 6.80 -14.10 10.21
N TYR A 16 6.96 -13.83 8.92
CA TYR A 16 8.15 -14.23 8.16
C TYR A 16 9.39 -13.47 8.68
N ASN A 17 10.59 -14.01 8.40
CA ASN A 17 11.84 -13.33 8.75
C ASN A 17 12.06 -12.13 7.82
N GLN A 18 12.28 -10.96 8.42
CA GLN A 18 12.61 -9.70 7.74
C GLN A 18 14.00 -9.21 8.17
N ASP A 19 14.69 -8.45 7.32
CA ASP A 19 16.04 -7.92 7.62
C ASP A 19 15.97 -6.72 8.59
N ASP A 20 14.96 -5.88 8.42
CA ASP A 20 14.74 -4.72 9.28
C ASP A 20 14.10 -5.14 10.62
N PRO A 21 14.38 -4.41 11.72
CA PRO A 21 13.75 -4.70 13.01
C PRO A 21 12.22 -4.62 12.97
N VAL A 22 11.57 -5.50 13.73
CA VAL A 22 10.11 -5.44 13.92
C VAL A 22 9.77 -4.20 14.74
N PHE A 23 8.85 -3.37 14.23
CA PHE A 23 8.36 -2.21 14.96
C PHE A 23 7.57 -2.67 16.20
N ASN A 24 8.05 -2.29 17.39
CA ASN A 24 7.37 -2.55 18.66
C ASN A 24 6.94 -1.22 19.30
N PRO A 25 5.64 -0.90 19.31
CA PRO A 25 5.15 0.34 19.89
C PRO A 25 5.51 0.54 21.37
N ALA A 26 5.56 -0.55 22.14
CA ALA A 26 5.80 -0.51 23.59
C ALA A 26 7.26 -0.17 23.94
N THR A 27 8.20 -0.52 23.07
CA THR A 27 9.62 -0.23 23.26
C THR A 27 10.12 0.88 22.34
N SER A 28 9.34 1.27 21.33
CA SER A 28 9.64 2.42 20.49
C SER A 28 9.54 3.69 21.32
N ALA A 29 10.46 4.63 21.10
CA ALA A 29 10.35 5.99 21.64
C ALA A 29 9.25 6.82 20.92
N SER A 30 8.33 6.19 20.19
CA SER A 30 7.29 6.88 19.43
C SER A 30 6.21 7.39 20.36
N ALA A 31 6.12 8.71 20.52
CA ALA A 31 5.04 9.37 21.24
C ALA A 31 3.76 9.54 20.39
N SER A 32 3.80 9.21 19.09
CA SER A 32 2.69 9.43 18.15
C SER A 32 1.91 8.15 17.78
N TYR A 33 2.30 7.00 18.33
CA TYR A 33 1.59 5.75 18.13
C TYR A 33 0.22 5.75 18.83
N ILE A 34 -0.85 5.46 18.07
CA ILE A 34 -2.21 5.36 18.61
C ILE A 34 -2.88 4.11 18.05
N VAL A 35 -3.43 3.26 18.92
CA VAL A 35 -4.26 2.14 18.48
C VAL A 35 -5.62 2.67 18.01
N VAL A 36 -6.04 2.31 16.80
CA VAL A 36 -7.32 2.77 16.25
C VAL A 36 -8.47 2.02 16.94
N PRO A 37 -9.43 2.72 17.57
CA PRO A 37 -10.59 2.08 18.15
C PRO A 37 -11.61 1.68 17.09
N CYS A 38 -12.44 0.69 17.43
CA CYS A 38 -13.60 0.30 16.63
C CYS A 38 -14.62 1.44 16.49
N GLY A 39 -15.27 1.53 15.33
CA GLY A 39 -16.23 2.59 15.01
C GLY A 39 -15.60 3.97 14.75
N SER A 40 -14.27 4.06 14.73
CA SER A 40 -13.59 5.27 14.26
C SER A 40 -13.67 5.40 12.74
N PRO A 41 -13.59 6.63 12.20
CA PRO A 41 -13.58 6.85 10.74
C PRO A 41 -12.46 6.09 10.01
N ALA A 42 -11.30 5.91 10.65
CA ALA A 42 -10.18 5.14 10.10
C ALA A 42 -10.48 3.63 10.06
N CYS A 43 -11.13 3.09 11.10
CA CYS A 43 -11.57 1.70 11.09
C CYS A 43 -12.65 1.44 10.03
N ASP A 44 -13.57 2.39 9.88
CA ASP A 44 -14.70 2.33 8.93
C ASP A 44 -14.28 2.62 7.47
N ALA A 45 -13.01 2.98 7.26
CA ALA A 45 -12.42 3.09 5.92
C ALA A 45 -11.93 1.75 5.37
N LEU A 46 -11.78 0.72 6.21
CA LEU A 46 -11.54 -0.66 5.77
C LEU A 46 -12.80 -1.27 5.15
N LEU A 47 -12.62 -2.19 4.21
CA LEU A 47 -13.73 -3.00 3.69
C LEU A 47 -14.30 -3.89 4.80
N LEU A 48 -15.60 -4.16 4.76
CA LEU A 48 -16.30 -4.94 5.81
C LEU A 48 -15.63 -6.30 6.10
N ASN A 49 -15.14 -6.97 5.06
CA ASN A 49 -14.48 -8.28 5.18
C ASN A 49 -13.03 -8.20 5.70
N ASP A 50 -12.43 -7.02 5.61
CA ASP A 50 -11.04 -6.76 5.99
C ASP A 50 -10.95 -6.17 7.41
N ARG A 51 -12.08 -5.69 7.95
CA ARG A 51 -12.20 -5.11 9.29
C ARG A 51 -12.63 -6.16 10.30
N ARG A 52 -11.94 -6.20 11.44
CA ARG A 52 -12.39 -6.98 12.62
C ARG A 52 -12.34 -6.12 13.86
N CYS A 53 -13.23 -6.38 14.81
CA CYS A 53 -13.24 -5.67 16.08
C CYS A 53 -13.04 -6.67 17.22
N HIS A 54 -12.02 -6.44 18.03
CA HIS A 54 -11.71 -7.29 19.18
C HIS A 54 -11.24 -6.44 20.35
N ALA A 55 -11.88 -6.58 21.51
CA ALA A 55 -11.60 -5.80 22.71
C ALA A 55 -11.53 -4.28 22.45
N GLY A 56 -12.43 -3.75 21.61
CA GLY A 56 -12.49 -2.34 21.23
C GLY A 56 -11.41 -1.85 20.25
N LYS A 57 -10.45 -2.71 19.88
CA LYS A 57 -9.37 -2.39 18.93
C LYS A 57 -9.77 -2.78 17.51
N CYS A 58 -9.51 -1.89 16.56
CA CYS A 58 -9.72 -2.16 15.16
C CYS A 58 -8.62 -3.08 14.63
N GLY A 59 -9.00 -4.27 14.19
CA GLY A 59 -8.15 -5.20 13.47
C GLY A 59 -8.30 -5.05 11.96
N TYR A 60 -7.22 -5.31 11.24
CA TYR A 60 -7.21 -5.34 9.78
C TYR A 60 -6.77 -6.73 9.27
N LYS A 61 -7.19 -7.06 8.05
CA LYS A 61 -6.71 -8.19 7.27
C LYS A 61 -6.54 -7.75 5.81
N VAL A 62 -5.44 -8.16 5.18
CA VAL A 62 -5.24 -8.02 3.73
C VAL A 62 -4.87 -9.38 3.19
N ASN A 63 -5.53 -9.80 2.11
CA ASN A 63 -5.16 -10.98 1.33
C ASN A 63 -4.58 -10.50 0.00
N TYR A 64 -3.46 -11.10 -0.40
CA TYR A 64 -2.78 -10.77 -1.64
C TYR A 64 -3.08 -11.82 -2.71
N ALA A 65 -2.80 -11.48 -3.98
CA ALA A 65 -3.14 -12.31 -5.12
C ALA A 65 -2.32 -13.62 -5.19
N ASP A 66 -1.14 -13.65 -4.57
CA ASP A 66 -0.29 -14.84 -4.45
C ASP A 66 -0.72 -15.78 -3.30
N GLY A 67 -1.84 -15.48 -2.63
CA GLY A 67 -2.36 -16.24 -1.49
C GLY A 67 -1.71 -15.87 -0.16
N SER A 68 -0.71 -15.00 -0.15
CA SER A 68 -0.15 -14.46 1.09
C SER A 68 -1.15 -13.54 1.80
N TYR A 69 -0.93 -13.29 3.09
CA TYR A 69 -1.79 -12.38 3.85
C TYR A 69 -1.06 -11.71 5.01
N THR A 70 -1.62 -10.58 5.45
CA THR A 70 -1.25 -9.93 6.71
C THR A 70 -2.51 -9.67 7.53
N LYS A 71 -2.43 -9.88 8.85
CA LYS A 71 -3.47 -9.49 9.79
C LYS A 71 -2.87 -8.93 11.06
N GLY A 72 -3.55 -7.96 11.66
CA GLY A 72 -3.06 -7.32 12.85
C GLY A 72 -3.98 -6.23 13.36
N THR A 73 -3.41 -5.23 14.02
CA THR A 73 -4.15 -4.08 14.57
C THR A 73 -3.94 -2.86 13.69
N LEU A 74 -5.00 -2.12 13.42
CA LEU A 74 -4.93 -0.83 12.76
C LEU A 74 -4.46 0.22 13.77
N MET A 75 -3.49 1.03 13.38
CA MET A 75 -2.89 2.07 14.21
C MET A 75 -2.76 3.37 13.42
N LEU A 76 -2.58 4.48 14.14
CA LEU A 76 -2.13 5.75 13.60
C LEU A 76 -0.68 5.99 14.03
N GLU A 77 0.12 6.52 13.12
CA GLU A 77 1.50 6.91 13.41
C GLU A 77 1.89 8.13 12.57
N ALA A 78 2.94 8.81 12.96
CA ALA A 78 3.57 9.84 12.16
C ALA A 78 4.67 9.25 11.26
N LEU A 79 4.57 9.48 9.95
CA LEU A 79 5.58 9.11 8.97
C LEU A 79 6.44 10.31 8.60
N THR A 80 7.73 10.06 8.38
CA THR A 80 8.68 11.08 7.91
C THR A 80 9.33 10.63 6.60
N PHE A 81 9.18 11.41 5.54
CA PHE A 81 9.80 11.22 4.23
C PHE A 81 10.69 12.41 3.90
N GLY A 82 12.01 12.25 4.04
CA GLY A 82 12.94 13.37 3.93
C GLY A 82 12.57 14.47 4.94
N GLN A 83 12.21 15.65 4.45
CA GLN A 83 11.78 16.78 5.27
C GLN A 83 10.27 16.82 5.56
N MET A 84 9.48 15.93 4.93
CA MET A 84 8.03 15.91 5.09
C MET A 84 7.62 15.02 6.25
N ARG A 85 6.83 15.56 7.18
CA ARG A 85 6.20 14.79 8.26
C ARG A 85 4.69 14.74 8.04
N ILE A 86 4.15 13.53 8.01
CA ILE A 86 2.72 13.24 7.90
C ILE A 86 2.28 12.68 9.24
N GLN A 87 1.30 13.30 9.88
CA GLN A 87 0.77 12.85 11.17
C GLN A 87 -0.50 12.01 10.95
N ASN A 88 -0.83 11.19 11.95
CA ASN A 88 -2.07 10.41 12.00
C ASN A 88 -2.29 9.53 10.75
N MET A 89 -1.20 9.00 10.20
CA MET A 89 -1.27 8.09 9.07
C MET A 89 -1.80 6.73 9.55
N ALA A 90 -2.91 6.27 8.98
CA ALA A 90 -3.48 5.00 9.35
C ALA A 90 -2.75 3.84 8.65
N MET A 91 -2.26 2.90 9.44
CA MET A 91 -1.40 1.80 9.00
C MET A 91 -1.72 0.51 9.77
N GLY A 92 -1.37 -0.63 9.17
CA GLY A 92 -1.47 -1.93 9.84
C GLY A 92 -0.20 -2.26 10.62
N CYS A 93 -0.35 -2.57 11.92
CA CYS A 93 0.68 -3.25 12.71
C CYS A 93 0.42 -4.77 12.61
N GLY A 94 1.19 -5.45 11.77
CA GLY A 94 1.01 -6.87 11.48
C GLY A 94 1.44 -7.75 12.66
N HIS A 95 0.56 -8.67 13.06
CA HIS A 95 0.83 -9.64 14.14
C HIS A 95 0.91 -11.07 13.61
N ASN A 96 0.39 -11.32 12.42
CA ASN A 96 0.48 -12.60 11.73
C ASN A 96 0.52 -12.35 10.22
N ASN A 97 1.68 -12.60 9.65
CA ASN A 97 2.01 -12.32 8.26
C ASN A 97 2.56 -13.60 7.64
N GLN A 98 1.85 -14.15 6.65
CA GLN A 98 2.26 -15.38 5.97
C GLN A 98 2.45 -15.11 4.48
N GLY A 99 3.51 -15.67 3.91
CA GLY A 99 3.90 -15.49 2.51
C GLY A 99 5.39 -15.23 2.37
N SER A 100 5.84 -15.12 1.11
CA SER A 100 7.24 -14.85 0.76
C SER A 100 7.41 -13.38 0.41
N PHE A 101 7.27 -12.48 1.39
CA PHE A 101 7.54 -11.05 1.21
C PHE A 101 9.05 -10.72 1.18
N ASN A 102 9.90 -11.71 0.91
CA ASN A 102 11.34 -11.63 1.07
C ASN A 102 11.71 -11.08 2.46
N VAL A 103 12.63 -10.13 2.51
CA VAL A 103 13.24 -9.57 3.73
C VAL A 103 12.67 -8.20 4.14
N ILE A 104 11.56 -7.75 3.56
CA ILE A 104 11.04 -6.39 3.78
C ILE A 104 10.26 -6.24 5.09
N ALA A 105 10.38 -5.08 5.73
CA ALA A 105 9.68 -4.75 6.98
C ALA A 105 8.16 -4.52 6.83
N GLY A 106 7.68 -4.32 5.60
CA GLY A 106 6.29 -3.96 5.34
C GLY A 106 6.03 -3.57 3.89
N LEU A 107 4.77 -3.25 3.61
CA LEU A 107 4.27 -2.94 2.27
C LEU A 107 3.58 -1.58 2.24
N LEU A 108 3.89 -0.80 1.19
CA LEU A 108 3.25 0.48 0.93
C LEU A 108 2.10 0.30 -0.07
N GLY A 109 0.86 0.41 0.41
CA GLY A 109 -0.34 0.28 -0.43
C GLY A 109 -0.60 1.53 -1.27
N LEU A 110 -0.52 1.41 -2.59
CA LEU A 110 -0.76 2.50 -3.56
C LEU A 110 -2.10 2.39 -4.31
N GLY A 111 -3.01 1.51 -3.88
CA GLY A 111 -4.27 1.24 -4.57
C GLY A 111 -5.29 2.39 -4.57
N GLY A 112 -6.44 2.17 -5.23
CA GLY A 112 -7.53 3.14 -5.34
C GLY A 112 -8.39 3.32 -4.08
N GLY A 113 -8.21 2.46 -3.07
CA GLY A 113 -9.02 2.44 -1.85
C GLY A 113 -8.76 3.62 -0.91
N ARG A 114 -9.71 3.90 0.00
CA ARG A 114 -9.61 5.00 0.99
C ARG A 114 -8.40 4.90 1.91
N MET A 115 -7.94 3.69 2.19
CA MET A 115 -6.79 3.41 3.06
C MET A 115 -5.45 3.42 2.33
N SER A 116 -5.41 3.70 1.02
CA SER A 116 -4.14 3.80 0.30
C SER A 116 -3.34 5.02 0.74
N PHE A 117 -2.02 4.94 0.60
CA PHE A 117 -1.12 6.03 0.97
C PHE A 117 -1.50 7.35 0.30
N VAL A 118 -1.81 7.30 -0.99
CA VAL A 118 -2.18 8.48 -1.76
C VAL A 118 -3.52 9.07 -1.30
N ASN A 119 -4.51 8.24 -0.97
CA ASN A 119 -5.83 8.74 -0.60
C ASN A 119 -5.91 9.24 0.86
N GLN A 120 -5.01 8.79 1.73
CA GLN A 120 -4.92 9.31 3.10
C GLN A 120 -4.27 10.70 3.18
N ILE A 121 -3.52 11.12 2.16
CA ILE A 121 -2.79 12.40 2.14
C ILE A 121 -3.44 13.34 1.11
N PRO A 122 -4.24 14.34 1.55
CA PRO A 122 -5.00 15.21 0.64
C PRO A 122 -4.11 15.91 -0.41
N LYS A 123 -2.89 16.30 -0.03
CA LYS A 123 -1.93 16.97 -0.91
C LYS A 123 -1.51 16.15 -2.14
N THR A 124 -1.67 14.82 -2.10
CA THR A 124 -1.32 14.00 -3.27
C THR A 124 -2.41 14.06 -4.36
N GLY A 125 -3.64 14.47 -4.00
CA GLY A 125 -4.79 14.42 -4.88
C GLY A 125 -5.14 13.01 -5.37
N GLY A 126 -4.75 11.97 -4.61
CA GLY A 126 -4.95 10.56 -4.98
C GLY A 126 -4.11 10.11 -6.17
N ALA A 127 -3.03 10.83 -6.49
CA ALA A 127 -2.19 10.54 -7.65
C ALA A 127 -0.74 10.24 -7.25
N PHE A 128 -0.10 9.40 -8.06
CA PHE A 128 1.32 9.10 -8.00
C PHE A 128 1.83 8.75 -9.40
N SER A 129 3.15 8.78 -9.56
CA SER A 129 3.84 8.32 -10.76
C SER A 129 5.11 7.58 -10.36
N TYR A 130 5.55 6.65 -11.19
CA TYR A 130 6.75 5.87 -10.92
C TYR A 130 7.50 5.53 -12.21
N CYS A 131 8.81 5.29 -12.04
CA CYS A 131 9.64 4.60 -13.02
C CYS A 131 10.28 3.42 -12.31
N LEU A 132 9.90 2.20 -12.71
CA LEU A 132 10.49 0.98 -12.18
C LEU A 132 11.74 0.65 -13.01
N PRO A 133 12.90 0.45 -12.38
CA PRO A 133 14.11 0.08 -13.10
C PRO A 133 14.00 -1.37 -13.59
N SER A 134 14.66 -1.67 -14.70
CA SER A 134 14.83 -3.05 -15.15
C SER A 134 15.71 -3.81 -14.16
N TYR A 135 15.36 -5.05 -13.84
CA TYR A 135 16.16 -5.92 -12.97
C TYR A 135 17.62 -6.09 -13.45
N SER A 136 17.84 -5.98 -14.77
CA SER A 136 19.16 -6.11 -15.41
C SER A 136 20.03 -4.86 -15.38
N ILE A 137 19.47 -3.70 -14.99
CA ILE A 137 20.17 -2.42 -15.03
C ILE A 137 20.18 -1.84 -13.62
N LEU A 138 21.37 -1.63 -13.06
CA LEU A 138 21.59 -1.02 -11.74
C LEU A 138 21.25 0.50 -11.71
N SER A 139 20.27 0.95 -12.49
CA SER A 139 19.79 2.33 -12.46
C SER A 139 18.74 2.51 -11.36
N PRO A 140 18.79 3.58 -10.57
CA PRO A 140 17.74 3.88 -9.61
C PRO A 140 16.43 4.24 -10.33
N GLY A 141 15.32 3.68 -9.87
CA GLY A 141 13.98 4.13 -10.22
C GLY A 141 13.52 5.33 -9.38
N TRP A 142 12.26 5.70 -9.52
CA TRP A 142 11.64 6.73 -8.69
C TRP A 142 10.15 6.49 -8.47
N LEU A 143 9.64 7.02 -7.35
CA LEU A 143 8.23 7.08 -6.99
C LEU A 143 7.92 8.50 -6.52
N ARG A 144 6.89 9.11 -7.07
CA ARG A 144 6.47 10.49 -6.76
C ARG A 144 4.99 10.52 -6.44
N PHE A 145 4.62 11.21 -5.38
CA PHE A 145 3.23 11.42 -4.97
C PHE A 145 2.78 12.83 -5.36
N GLY A 146 1.52 12.98 -5.79
CA GLY A 146 0.97 14.26 -6.22
C GLY A 146 0.55 14.30 -7.69
N ARG A 147 -0.47 15.13 -7.95
CA ARG A 147 -0.83 15.61 -9.29
C ARG A 147 0.13 16.74 -9.69
N GLY A 148 1.38 16.40 -9.91
CA GLY A 148 2.41 17.42 -10.11
C GLY A 148 3.74 16.82 -10.48
N LEU A 149 3.91 16.49 -11.76
CA LEU A 149 5.20 16.77 -12.35
C LEU A 149 5.30 18.30 -12.33
N GLY A 150 6.14 18.88 -11.47
CA GLY A 150 6.47 20.32 -11.53
C GLY A 150 7.25 20.68 -12.80
N GLY A 151 6.92 20.04 -13.93
CA GLY A 151 7.54 20.09 -15.24
C GLY A 151 6.60 19.46 -16.27
N ALA A 152 6.78 19.81 -17.53
CA ALA A 152 6.00 19.25 -18.64
C ALA A 152 6.06 17.71 -18.61
N PHE A 153 4.93 17.05 -18.86
CA PHE A 153 4.92 15.62 -19.13
C PHE A 153 5.90 15.32 -20.28
N PRO A 154 6.61 14.18 -20.26
CA PRO A 154 7.43 13.77 -21.39
C PRO A 154 6.62 13.83 -22.68
N VAL A 155 7.24 14.25 -23.77
CA VAL A 155 6.61 14.19 -25.09
C VAL A 155 6.26 12.73 -25.39
N GLY A 156 5.02 12.47 -25.82
CA GLY A 156 4.53 11.12 -26.12
C GLY A 156 3.77 10.43 -24.98
N VAL A 157 3.43 11.14 -23.89
CA VAL A 157 2.48 10.59 -22.89
C VAL A 157 1.10 10.42 -23.52
N ALA A 158 0.59 9.19 -23.45
CA ALA A 158 -0.79 8.86 -23.77
C ALA A 158 -1.62 8.76 -22.48
N TRP A 159 -2.89 9.17 -22.57
CA TRP A 159 -3.82 9.14 -21.45
C TRP A 159 -4.93 8.14 -21.72
N ALA A 160 -5.25 7.34 -20.69
CA ALA A 160 -6.43 6.49 -20.66
C ALA A 160 -7.22 6.80 -19.39
N SER A 161 -8.54 6.81 -19.48
CA SER A 161 -9.39 6.97 -18.30
C SER A 161 -9.35 5.71 -17.46
N LEU A 162 -9.19 5.88 -16.14
CA LEU A 162 -9.34 4.77 -15.20
C LEU A 162 -10.81 4.34 -15.15
N VAL A 163 -11.02 3.03 -15.21
CA VAL A 163 -12.34 2.41 -15.12
C VAL A 163 -12.64 2.06 -13.66
N TYR A 164 -13.83 2.42 -13.20
CA TYR A 164 -14.28 2.10 -11.86
C TYR A 164 -14.92 0.71 -11.82
N ASN A 165 -14.49 -0.13 -10.88
CA ASN A 165 -15.09 -1.44 -10.62
C ASN A 165 -15.65 -1.49 -9.19
N PRO A 166 -16.99 -1.48 -9.00
CA PRO A 166 -17.60 -1.47 -7.67
C PRO A 166 -17.33 -2.76 -6.87
N ARG A 167 -16.95 -3.85 -7.54
CA ARG A 167 -16.62 -5.13 -6.89
C ARG A 167 -15.17 -5.20 -6.41
N ALA A 168 -14.32 -4.25 -6.82
CA ALA A 168 -12.88 -4.30 -6.62
C ALA A 168 -12.31 -2.89 -6.43
N LEU A 169 -12.78 -2.20 -5.39
CA LEU A 169 -12.53 -0.77 -5.13
C LEU A 169 -11.07 -0.38 -4.93
N ASN A 170 -10.20 -1.35 -4.63
CA ASN A 170 -8.79 -1.11 -4.33
C ASN A 170 -7.88 -1.12 -5.57
N PHE A 171 -8.37 -1.59 -6.72
CA PHE A 171 -7.56 -1.78 -7.93
C PHE A 171 -7.78 -0.67 -8.96
N TYR A 172 -6.75 -0.44 -9.78
CA TYR A 172 -6.83 0.44 -10.94
C TYR A 172 -7.11 -0.38 -12.19
N TYR A 173 -8.13 0.00 -12.95
CA TYR A 173 -8.48 -0.65 -14.21
C TYR A 173 -8.35 0.34 -15.36
N VAL A 174 -7.94 -0.17 -16.52
CA VAL A 174 -7.98 0.55 -17.81
C VAL A 174 -8.78 -0.28 -18.80
N GLY A 175 -9.54 0.39 -19.66
CA GLY A 175 -10.28 -0.28 -20.73
C GLY A 175 -9.35 -0.69 -21.85
N LEU A 176 -9.22 -1.99 -22.11
CA LEU A 176 -8.49 -2.51 -23.26
C LEU A 176 -9.45 -2.76 -24.42
N LEU A 177 -9.17 -2.15 -25.58
CA LEU A 177 -10.01 -2.30 -26.78
C LEU A 177 -9.53 -3.40 -27.72
N GLY A 178 -8.27 -3.82 -27.62
CA GLY A 178 -7.67 -4.85 -28.45
C GLY A 178 -6.17 -4.93 -28.24
N LEU A 179 -5.55 -5.93 -28.85
CA LEU A 179 -4.12 -6.18 -28.83
C LEU A 179 -3.59 -6.21 -30.27
N GLY A 180 -2.41 -5.61 -30.50
CA GLY A 180 -1.75 -5.63 -31.80
C GLY A 180 -0.41 -6.34 -31.72
N VAL A 181 -0.07 -7.14 -32.73
CA VAL A 181 1.25 -7.76 -32.89
C VAL A 181 1.72 -7.53 -34.33
N GLY A 182 2.73 -6.68 -34.51
CA GLY A 182 3.14 -6.21 -35.84
C GLY A 182 2.01 -5.47 -36.54
N VAL A 183 1.62 -5.94 -37.73
CA VAL A 183 0.50 -5.38 -38.52
C VAL A 183 -0.86 -6.01 -38.19
N LEU A 184 -0.90 -7.04 -37.34
CA LEU A 184 -2.12 -7.75 -37.00
C LEU A 184 -2.77 -7.11 -35.77
N ALA A 185 -4.07 -6.82 -35.86
CA ALA A 185 -4.88 -6.30 -34.77
C ALA A 185 -5.94 -7.33 -34.36
N TYR A 186 -6.03 -7.60 -33.06
CA TYR A 186 -6.98 -8.51 -32.43
C TYR A 186 -7.94 -7.68 -31.56
N PRO A 187 -9.16 -7.39 -32.04
CA PRO A 187 -10.13 -6.64 -31.25
C PRO A 187 -10.51 -7.42 -29.98
N TYR A 188 -10.76 -6.69 -28.89
CA TYR A 188 -11.23 -7.28 -27.64
C TYR A 188 -12.65 -7.82 -27.84
N LEU A 189 -12.76 -9.15 -27.99
CA LEU A 189 -14.03 -9.86 -27.96
C LEU A 189 -14.27 -10.28 -26.50
N LYS A 190 -15.39 -9.83 -25.92
CA LYS A 190 -15.82 -10.17 -24.53
C LYS A 190 -15.84 -11.68 -24.23
N THR A 191 -15.77 -12.54 -25.24
CA THR A 191 -15.81 -14.00 -25.14
C THR A 191 -14.54 -14.66 -24.62
N PHE A 192 -13.36 -14.01 -24.66
CA PHE A 192 -12.08 -14.67 -24.36
C PHE A 192 -11.52 -14.43 -22.96
N PHE A 193 -11.91 -13.35 -22.29
CA PHE A 193 -11.38 -12.99 -20.97
C PHE A 193 -12.53 -12.53 -20.08
N GLY A 194 -13.17 -13.51 -19.43
CA GLY A 194 -14.24 -13.34 -18.45
C GLY A 194 -13.73 -13.08 -17.04
#